data_AF-A0A920L3M6-F1
#
_entry.id   AF-A0A920L3M6-F1
#
_cell.length_a   1.000
_cell.length_b   1.000
_cell.length_c   1.000
_cell.angle_alpha   90.00
_cell.angle_beta   90.00
_cell.angle_gamma   90.00
#
_symmetry.space_group_name_H-M   'P 1'
#
loop_
_entity.id
_entity.type
_entity.pdbx_description
1 polymer ?
#
loop_
_entity_poly.entity_id
_entity_poly.type
_entity_poly.pdbx_seq_one_letter_code
_entity_poly.pdbx_strand_id
1 'polypeptide(L)'
;MAAEKDNKLNIKTRQILGYFGALPFLFLSIFPLFLEFPEGYIFNLLLAFYGGVILSFLGGMTWGWEGEADNNTSLIFGIVVSLIGFLIIAASNMFLYFSLWVSLLTFIIFYLFELRVSNKMGDKKYRNLRKNLTIIVTISYITCLITYAW
;
A
#
# COMPACT_ATOMS: atom_id res chain seq x y z
N MET A 1 17.10 30.96 -2.04
CA MET A 1 16.58 30.65 -3.38
C MET A 1 16.92 29.23 -3.84
N ALA A 2 18.17 28.73 -3.68
CA ALA A 2 18.53 27.34 -3.99
C ALA A 2 17.83 26.30 -3.09
N ALA A 3 17.89 26.46 -1.76
CA ALA A 3 17.27 25.55 -0.80
C ALA A 3 15.74 25.41 -0.94
N GLU A 4 15.05 26.47 -1.38
CA GLU A 4 13.59 26.44 -1.63
C GLU A 4 13.26 25.67 -2.92
N LYS A 5 14.12 25.77 -3.94
CA LYS A 5 14.00 25.04 -5.20
C LYS A 5 14.26 23.55 -4.98
N ASP A 6 15.26 23.21 -4.16
CA ASP A 6 15.61 21.83 -3.81
C ASP A 6 14.49 21.13 -3.00
N ASN A 7 13.89 21.85 -2.05
CA ASN A 7 12.74 21.36 -1.30
C ASN A 7 11.51 21.12 -2.20
N LYS A 8 11.23 22.04 -3.13
CA LYS A 8 10.15 21.87 -4.13
C LYS A 8 10.41 20.68 -5.07
N LEU A 9 11.66 20.44 -5.46
CA LEU A 9 12.04 19.31 -6.33
C LEU A 9 11.83 17.97 -5.60
N ASN A 10 12.25 17.87 -4.34
CA ASN A 10 12.11 16.67 -3.51
C ASN A 10 10.63 16.28 -3.31
N ILE A 11 9.75 17.26 -3.07
CA ILE A 11 8.30 17.02 -2.94
C ILE A 11 7.71 16.43 -4.23
N LYS A 12 8.08 16.98 -5.39
CA LYS A 12 7.60 16.47 -6.69
C LYS A 12 8.08 15.04 -6.94
N THR A 13 9.35 14.75 -6.68
CA THR A 13 9.92 13.40 -6.83
C THR A 13 9.15 12.38 -5.98
N ARG A 14 8.90 12.69 -4.70
CA ARG A 14 8.12 11.81 -3.80
C ARG A 14 6.71 11.56 -4.31
N GLN A 15 6.04 12.57 -4.84
CA GLN A 15 4.71 12.42 -5.43
C GLN A 15 4.73 11.51 -6.65
N ILE A 16 5.66 11.75 -7.57
CA ILE A 16 5.82 10.94 -8.78
C ILE A 16 6.07 9.48 -8.41
N LEU A 17 7.05 9.22 -7.53
CA LEU A 17 7.38 7.87 -7.08
C LEU A 17 6.21 7.19 -6.36
N GLY A 18 5.45 7.93 -5.54
CA GLY A 18 4.25 7.41 -4.89
C GLY A 18 3.21 6.92 -5.90
N TYR A 19 2.92 7.72 -6.93
CA TYR A 19 1.97 7.33 -7.98
C TYR A 19 2.51 6.22 -8.89
N PHE A 20 3.81 6.18 -9.17
CA PHE A 20 4.43 5.05 -9.86
C PHE A 20 4.28 3.75 -9.06
N GLY A 21 4.37 3.81 -7.73
CA GLY A 21 4.09 2.66 -6.85
C GLY A 21 2.61 2.23 -6.86
N ALA A 22 1.67 3.14 -7.16
CA ALA A 22 0.25 2.80 -7.29
C ALA A 22 -0.13 2.23 -8.66
N LEU A 23 0.68 2.48 -9.70
CA LEU A 23 0.40 2.05 -11.07
C LEU A 23 0.18 0.52 -11.20
N PRO A 24 1.00 -0.36 -10.56
CA PRO A 24 0.77 -1.79 -10.67
C PRO A 24 -0.54 -2.25 -10.03
N PHE A 25 -1.05 -1.59 -8.97
CA PHE A 25 -2.36 -1.93 -8.41
C PHE A 25 -3.47 -1.74 -9.44
N LEU A 26 -3.48 -0.59 -10.12
CA LEU A 26 -4.47 -0.29 -11.16
C LEU A 26 -4.39 -1.29 -12.31
N PHE A 27 -3.18 -1.54 -12.81
CA PHE A 27 -2.96 -2.47 -13.91
C PHE A 27 -3.43 -3.88 -13.55
N LEU A 28 -2.98 -4.40 -12.39
CA LEU A 28 -3.29 -5.75 -11.94
C LEU A 28 -4.76 -5.93 -11.55
N SER A 29 -5.50 -4.87 -11.23
CA SER A 29 -6.94 -4.96 -10.95
C SER A 29 -7.84 -4.81 -12.20
N ILE A 30 -7.40 -4.06 -13.21
CA ILE A 30 -8.23 -3.74 -14.39
C ILE A 30 -8.04 -4.78 -15.49
N PHE A 31 -6.80 -5.22 -15.73
CA PHE A 31 -6.51 -6.17 -16.81
C PHE A 31 -7.23 -7.53 -16.68
N PRO A 32 -7.36 -8.14 -15.48
CA PRO A 32 -8.14 -9.37 -15.32
C PRO A 32 -9.61 -9.25 -15.74
N LEU A 33 -10.19 -8.05 -15.84
CA LEU A 33 -11.58 -7.86 -16.26
C LEU A 33 -11.85 -8.32 -17.70
N PHE A 34 -10.80 -8.45 -18.50
CA PHE A 34 -10.86 -8.85 -19.90
C PHE A 34 -10.29 -10.26 -20.14
N LEU A 35 -9.92 -10.97 -19.08
CA LEU A 35 -9.22 -12.25 -19.14
C LEU A 35 -10.01 -13.31 -18.39
N GLU A 36 -10.07 -14.51 -18.95
CA GLU A 36 -10.69 -15.66 -18.31
C GLU A 36 -9.66 -16.43 -17.47
N PHE A 37 -10.09 -17.54 -16.88
CA PHE A 37 -9.19 -18.48 -16.21
C PHE A 37 -8.33 -19.22 -17.25
N PRO A 38 -7.00 -19.42 -17.02
CA PRO A 38 -6.25 -19.15 -15.80
C PRO A 38 -5.56 -17.78 -15.71
N GLU A 39 -5.51 -17.00 -16.78
CA GLU A 39 -4.75 -15.76 -16.84
C GLU A 39 -5.26 -14.74 -15.81
N GLY A 40 -6.58 -14.55 -15.70
CA GLY A 40 -7.17 -13.63 -14.71
C GLY A 40 -6.79 -13.98 -13.26
N TYR A 41 -6.68 -15.28 -12.95
CA TYR A 41 -6.22 -15.74 -11.64
C TYR A 41 -4.77 -15.32 -11.36
N ILE A 42 -3.88 -15.42 -12.36
CA ILE A 42 -2.47 -15.02 -12.22
C ILE A 42 -2.37 -13.53 -11.90
N PHE A 43 -3.16 -12.67 -12.55
CA PHE A 43 -3.16 -11.23 -12.26
C PHE A 43 -3.65 -10.94 -10.83
N ASN A 44 -4.70 -11.63 -10.37
CA ASN A 44 -5.20 -11.51 -8.99
C ASN A 44 -4.15 -11.98 -7.96
N LEU A 45 -3.42 -13.06 -8.26
CA LEU A 45 -2.31 -13.54 -7.44
C LEU A 45 -1.17 -12.52 -7.38
N LEU A 46 -0.79 -11.95 -8.53
CA LEU A 46 0.22 -10.88 -8.60
C LEU A 46 -0.21 -9.62 -7.84
N LEU A 47 -1.50 -9.28 -7.84
CA LEU A 47 -2.05 -8.18 -7.03
C LEU A 47 -1.86 -8.44 -5.53
N ALA A 48 -2.11 -9.67 -5.06
CA ALA A 48 -1.86 -10.05 -3.68
C ALA A 48 -0.37 -10.00 -3.33
N PHE A 49 0.49 -10.53 -4.20
CA PHE A 49 1.95 -10.50 -4.01
C PHE A 49 2.48 -9.08 -3.92
N TYR A 50 2.13 -8.23 -4.89
CA TYR A 50 2.57 -6.84 -4.92
C TYR A 50 2.04 -6.06 -3.71
N GLY A 51 0.78 -6.30 -3.33
CA GLY A 51 0.19 -5.79 -2.09
C GLY A 51 1.00 -6.11 -0.86
N GLY A 52 1.37 -7.39 -0.69
CA GLY A 52 2.19 -7.85 0.41
C GLY A 52 3.56 -7.16 0.45
N VAL A 53 4.25 -7.03 -0.69
CA VAL A 53 5.53 -6.33 -0.79
C VAL A 53 5.40 -4.87 -0.35
N ILE A 54 4.37 -4.17 -0.83
CA ILE A 54 4.14 -2.76 -0.49
C ILE A 54 3.77 -2.62 1.00
N LEU A 55 2.94 -3.50 1.56
CA LEU A 55 2.64 -3.50 3.00
C LEU A 55 3.91 -3.71 3.84
N SER A 56 4.78 -4.64 3.47
CA SER A 56 6.06 -4.82 4.16
C SER A 56 6.99 -3.61 4.04
N PHE A 57 7.02 -2.97 2.88
CA PHE A 57 7.73 -1.71 2.72
C PHE A 57 7.15 -0.58 3.60
N LEU A 58 5.82 -0.44 3.63
CA LEU A 58 5.12 0.54 4.49
C LEU A 58 5.41 0.31 5.97
N GLY A 59 5.39 -0.95 6.42
CA GLY A 59 5.73 -1.32 7.78
C GLY A 59 7.17 -0.96 8.16
N GLY A 60 8.13 -1.16 7.26
CA GLY A 60 9.51 -0.73 7.46
C GLY A 60 9.69 0.80 7.56
N MET A 61 8.84 1.57 6.86
CA MET A 61 8.93 3.04 6.90
C MET A 61 8.62 3.65 8.28
N THR A 62 7.90 2.94 9.17
CA THR A 62 7.56 3.49 10.50
C THR A 62 8.79 3.74 11.36
N TRP A 63 9.89 3.03 11.09
CA TRP A 63 11.18 3.20 11.78
C TRP A 63 11.84 4.55 11.48
N GLY A 64 11.49 5.18 10.35
CA GLY A 64 12.04 6.46 9.89
C GLY A 64 11.14 7.65 10.20
N TRP A 65 10.22 7.55 11.15
CA TRP A 65 9.40 8.67 11.61
C TRP A 65 10.16 9.50 12.65
N GLU A 66 10.42 10.78 12.33
CA GLU A 66 11.18 11.70 13.17
C GLU A 66 10.41 12.07 14.45
N GLY A 67 11.13 12.09 15.58
CA GLY A 67 10.56 12.42 16.90
C GLY A 67 9.84 11.26 17.58
N GLU A 68 9.92 10.04 17.04
CA GLU A 68 9.19 8.86 17.54
C GLU A 68 10.09 7.76 18.14
N ALA A 69 11.36 8.07 18.43
CA ALA A 69 12.32 7.12 19.01
C ALA A 69 11.88 6.49 20.36
N ASP A 70 10.81 7.02 20.99
CA ASP A 70 10.21 6.49 22.22
C ASP A 70 8.85 5.80 22.01
N ASN A 71 8.26 5.84 20.81
CA ASN A 71 6.94 5.26 20.58
C ASN A 71 7.05 3.81 20.08
N ASN A 72 7.34 2.89 21.00
CA ASN A 72 7.37 1.44 20.74
C ASN A 72 6.16 0.94 19.93
N THR A 73 5.02 1.63 20.04
CA THR A 73 3.80 1.34 19.28
C THR A 73 4.01 1.38 17.76
N SER A 74 4.73 2.36 17.20
CA SER A 74 4.92 2.48 15.74
C SER A 74 5.90 1.46 15.19
N LEU A 75 6.90 1.07 15.99
CA LEU A 75 7.82 -0.02 15.65
C LEU A 75 7.11 -1.38 15.68
N ILE A 76 6.38 -1.69 16.75
CA ILE A 76 5.61 -2.94 16.87
C ILE A 76 4.56 -3.02 15.76
N PHE A 77 3.80 -1.95 15.54
CA PHE A 77 2.80 -1.92 14.47
C PHE A 77 3.44 -2.08 13.09
N GLY A 78 4.58 -1.43 12.83
CA GLY A 78 5.33 -1.59 11.59
C GLY A 78 5.80 -3.02 11.34
N ILE A 79 6.30 -3.71 12.37
CA ILE A 79 6.68 -5.14 12.28
C ILE A 79 5.44 -5.99 12.01
N VAL A 80 4.34 -5.78 12.73
CA VAL A 80 3.09 -6.53 12.53
C VAL A 80 2.59 -6.38 11.10
N VAL A 81 2.55 -5.15 10.57
CA VAL A 81 2.16 -4.89 9.18
C VAL A 81 3.10 -5.58 8.20
N SER A 82 4.40 -5.60 8.49
CA SER A 82 5.39 -6.26 7.64
C SER A 82 5.22 -7.77 7.59
N LEU A 83 4.92 -8.38 8.74
CA LEU A 83 4.61 -9.80 8.84
C LEU A 83 3.28 -10.14 8.17
N ILE A 84 2.27 -9.27 8.27
CA ILE A 84 1.02 -9.43 7.52
C ILE A 84 1.30 -9.43 6.01
N GLY A 85 2.13 -8.50 5.52
CA GLY A 85 2.56 -8.47 4.11
C GLY A 85 3.24 -9.76 3.67
N PHE A 86 4.15 -10.30 4.49
CA PHE A 86 4.78 -11.60 4.27
C PHE A 86 3.75 -12.75 4.24
N LEU A 87 2.82 -12.80 5.19
CA LEU A 87 1.80 -13.83 5.27
C LEU A 87 0.83 -13.78 4.09
N ILE A 88 0.49 -12.59 3.58
CA ILE A 88 -0.30 -12.42 2.36
C ILE A 88 0.40 -13.13 1.18
N ILE A 89 1.70 -12.91 1.00
CA ILE A 89 2.48 -13.55 -0.07
C ILE A 89 2.50 -15.07 0.14
N ALA A 90 2.84 -15.54 1.34
CA ALA A 90 2.96 -16.97 1.63
C ALA A 90 1.63 -17.73 1.47
N ALA A 91 0.50 -17.12 1.86
CA ALA A 91 -0.80 -17.76 1.86
C ALA A 91 -1.59 -17.60 0.55
N SER A 92 -1.28 -16.59 -0.27
CA SER A 92 -2.14 -16.23 -1.42
C SER A 92 -2.24 -17.30 -2.50
N ASN A 93 -1.27 -18.21 -2.64
CA ASN A 93 -1.41 -19.33 -3.58
C ASN A 93 -2.52 -20.32 -3.17
N MET A 94 -2.72 -20.52 -1.86
CA MET A 94 -3.76 -21.44 -1.34
C MET A 94 -5.06 -20.72 -0.95
N PHE A 95 -4.96 -19.47 -0.49
CA PHE A 95 -6.05 -18.71 0.10
C PHE A 95 -6.18 -17.31 -0.52
N LEU A 96 -6.13 -17.23 -1.86
CA LEU A 96 -6.08 -15.95 -2.58
C LEU A 96 -7.18 -14.97 -2.18
N TYR A 97 -8.44 -15.40 -2.21
CA TYR A 97 -9.59 -14.55 -1.86
C TYR A 97 -9.45 -13.94 -0.46
N PHE A 98 -8.99 -14.72 0.52
CA PHE A 98 -8.74 -14.23 1.88
C PHE A 98 -7.56 -13.26 1.93
N SER A 99 -6.46 -13.56 1.23
CA SER A 99 -5.30 -12.68 1.13
C SER A 99 -5.65 -11.31 0.52
N LEU A 100 -6.57 -11.26 -0.45
CA LEU A 100 -7.07 -10.00 -1.03
C LEU A 100 -7.84 -9.16 0.00
N TRP A 101 -8.73 -9.78 0.77
CA TRP A 101 -9.46 -9.12 1.87
C TRP A 101 -8.52 -8.59 2.95
N VAL A 102 -7.57 -9.41 3.40
CA VAL A 102 -6.58 -9.00 4.41
C VAL A 102 -5.74 -7.84 3.88
N SER A 103 -5.34 -7.86 2.60
CA SER A 103 -4.60 -6.76 1.98
C SER A 103 -5.39 -5.45 2.02
N LEU A 104 -6.64 -5.47 1.54
CA LEU A 104 -7.55 -4.32 1.55
C LEU A 104 -7.67 -3.70 2.94
N LEU A 105 -7.99 -4.51 3.95
CA LEU A 105 -8.17 -4.03 5.32
C LEU A 105 -6.86 -3.48 5.89
N THR A 106 -5.73 -4.14 5.63
CA THR A 106 -4.43 -3.72 6.16
C THR A 106 -4.00 -2.36 5.60
N PHE A 107 -4.22 -2.08 4.31
CA PHE A 107 -3.94 -0.76 3.73
C PHE A 107 -4.76 0.36 4.38
N ILE A 108 -6.05 0.11 4.62
CA ILE A 108 -6.93 1.08 5.28
C ILE A 108 -6.47 1.31 6.73
N ILE A 109 -6.24 0.23 7.49
CA ILE A 109 -5.79 0.31 8.88
C ILE A 109 -4.44 1.03 8.97
N PHE A 110 -3.49 0.72 8.08
CA PHE A 110 -2.19 1.38 8.04
C PHE A 110 -2.32 2.89 7.82
N TYR A 111 -3.16 3.32 6.87
CA TYR A 111 -3.39 4.74 6.63
C TYR A 111 -4.02 5.45 7.85
N LEU A 112 -4.99 4.81 8.50
CA LEU A 112 -5.60 5.35 9.73
C LEU A 112 -4.62 5.45 10.89
N PHE A 113 -3.73 4.46 11.02
CA PHE A 113 -2.64 4.48 11.99
C PHE A 113 -1.66 5.61 11.71
N GLU A 114 -1.20 5.73 10.46
CA GLU A 114 -0.28 6.77 10.00
C GLU A 114 -0.85 8.18 10.25
N LEU A 115 -2.15 8.39 10.02
CA LEU A 115 -2.84 9.66 10.30
C LEU A 115 -2.79 10.09 11.76
N ARG A 116 -2.74 9.13 12.69
CA ARG A 116 -2.77 9.39 14.14
C ARG A 116 -1.37 9.59 14.71
N VAL A 117 -0.41 8.84 14.19
CA VAL A 117 0.90 8.71 14.81
C VAL A 117 1.95 9.54 14.08
N SER A 118 1.96 9.53 12.75
CA SER A 118 3.05 10.14 11.99
C SER A 118 2.98 11.67 11.96
N ASN A 119 4.02 12.33 12.48
CA ASN A 119 4.20 13.78 12.37
C ASN A 119 4.16 14.29 10.92
N LYS A 120 4.58 13.47 9.95
CA LYS A 120 4.57 13.79 8.50
C LYS A 120 3.16 14.05 7.97
N MET A 121 2.14 13.47 8.61
CA MET A 121 0.74 13.72 8.25
C MET A 121 0.28 15.14 8.58
N GLY A 122 1.04 15.92 9.35
CA GLY A 122 0.81 17.35 9.53
C GLY A 122 0.94 18.14 8.22
N ASP A 123 1.78 17.70 7.28
CA ASP A 123 1.88 18.31 5.95
C ASP A 123 0.67 17.90 5.07
N LYS A 124 -0.12 18.90 4.68
CA LYS A 124 -1.29 18.74 3.80
C LYS A 124 -0.95 18.05 2.49
N LYS A 125 0.21 18.30 1.89
CA LYS A 125 0.62 17.68 0.61
C LYS A 125 0.91 16.20 0.79
N TYR A 126 1.65 15.83 1.84
CA TYR A 126 1.93 14.43 2.16
C TYR A 126 0.64 13.68 2.49
N ARG A 127 -0.21 14.26 3.34
CA ARG A 127 -1.51 13.68 3.70
C ARG A 127 -2.40 13.45 2.48
N ASN A 128 -2.50 14.42 1.58
CA ASN A 128 -3.29 14.28 0.35
C ASN A 128 -2.72 13.21 -0.57
N LEU A 129 -1.39 13.14 -0.72
CA LEU A 129 -0.75 12.07 -1.48
C LEU A 129 -1.12 10.70 -0.89
N ARG A 130 -0.88 10.48 0.41
CA ARG A 130 -1.20 9.21 1.08
C ARG A 130 -2.68 8.85 0.97
N LYS A 131 -3.59 9.81 1.16
CA LYS A 131 -5.03 9.61 0.96
C LYS A 131 -5.35 9.11 -0.46
N ASN A 132 -4.82 9.78 -1.48
CA ASN A 132 -5.07 9.43 -2.87
C ASN A 132 -4.53 8.04 -3.21
N LEU A 133 -3.32 7.71 -2.75
CA LEU A 133 -2.73 6.39 -2.95
C LEU A 133 -3.58 5.30 -2.28
N THR A 134 -4.00 5.49 -1.03
CA THR A 134 -4.86 4.53 -0.33
C THR A 134 -6.19 4.36 -1.05
N ILE A 135 -6.81 5.44 -1.55
CA ILE A 135 -8.07 5.34 -2.33
C ILE A 135 -7.86 4.50 -3.59
N ILE A 136 -6.79 4.75 -4.35
CA ILE A 136 -6.46 3.98 -5.56
C ILE A 136 -6.32 2.49 -5.23
N VAL A 137 -5.52 2.16 -4.22
CA VAL A 137 -5.29 0.78 -3.80
C VAL A 137 -6.58 0.11 -3.33
N THR A 138 -7.39 0.79 -2.52
CA THR A 138 -8.70 0.31 -2.05
C THR A 138 -9.63 0.00 -3.23
N ILE A 139 -9.72 0.90 -4.21
CA ILE A 139 -10.56 0.66 -5.40
C ILE A 139 -10.05 -0.56 -6.18
N SER A 140 -8.74 -0.68 -6.39
CA SER A 140 -8.14 -1.84 -7.07
C SER A 140 -8.50 -3.17 -6.40
N TYR A 141 -8.42 -3.25 -5.07
CA TYR A 141 -8.82 -4.45 -4.35
C TYR A 141 -10.34 -4.71 -4.40
N ILE A 142 -11.16 -3.67 -4.27
CA ILE A 142 -12.63 -3.81 -4.37
C ILE A 142 -13.02 -4.30 -5.78
N THR A 143 -12.44 -3.74 -6.84
CA THR A 143 -12.68 -4.20 -8.21
C THR A 143 -12.34 -5.67 -8.34
N CYS A 144 -11.14 -6.08 -7.92
CA CYS A 144 -10.71 -7.48 -7.96
C CYS A 144 -11.66 -8.40 -7.17
N LEU A 145 -12.06 -8.01 -5.95
CA LEU A 145 -12.96 -8.80 -5.09
C LEU A 145 -14.36 -8.96 -5.68
N ILE A 146 -14.92 -7.92 -6.29
CA ILE A 146 -16.25 -7.98 -6.92
C ILE A 146 -16.22 -8.87 -8.17
N THR A 147 -15.14 -8.81 -8.94
CA THR A 147 -15.00 -9.60 -10.18
C THR A 147 -14.28 -10.92 -9.96
N TYR A 148 -14.05 -11.33 -8.71
CA TYR A 148 -13.37 -12.57 -8.38
C TYR A 148 -14.24 -13.75 -8.77
N ALA A 149 -13.92 -14.37 -9.91
CA ALA A 149 -14.52 -15.63 -10.36
C ALA A 149 -13.58 -16.79 -10.00
N TRP A 150 -14.17 -17.90 -9.52
CA TRP A 150 -13.47 -19.13 -9.14
C TRP A 150 -12.99 -19.91 -10.35
#